data_AF-A0A8S4FMF1-F1
#
_entry.id   AF-A0A8S4FMF1-F1
#
_cell.length_a   1.000
_cell.length_b   1.000
_cell.length_c   1.000
_cell.angle_alpha   90.00
_cell.angle_beta   90.00
_cell.angle_gamma   90.00
#
_symmetry.space_group_name_H-M   'P 1'
#
loop_
_entity.id
_entity.type
_entity.pdbx_description
1 polymer ?
#
loop_
_entity_poly.entity_id
_entity_poly.type
_entity_poly.pdbx_seq_one_letter_code
_entity_poly.pdbx_strand_id
1 'polypeptide(L)'
;MNDSEIESLRNELEYEKRCRETASWQNGHLEKQIVNLQEDLRRPDYSWDGDEELEKESDRHRNLLEAIESLRKELPILKDKIRNAKICGPDCRLKHDDLNINLDILTPSELLRTVKRFERIKTDLISTLRSKEWRLDSESKLFVRVNDQRTYLHNELMICQNNIMRLQRNGPFGHYNVARRSDERVLDPKRGPIKKIFGEKLAPIST
;
A
#
# COMPACT_ATOMS: atom_id res chain seq x y z
N MET A 1 70.49 28.83 43.11
CA MET A 1 69.61 28.33 42.04
C MET A 1 70.32 27.12 41.48
N ASN A 2 69.75 25.94 41.68
CA ASN A 2 70.47 24.70 41.38
C ASN A 2 70.47 24.46 39.87
N ASP A 3 71.57 23.93 39.33
CA ASP A 3 71.69 23.66 37.88
C ASP A 3 70.55 22.77 37.36
N SER A 4 70.03 21.88 38.21
CA SER A 4 68.86 21.04 37.92
C SER A 4 67.56 21.83 37.75
N GLU A 5 67.37 22.93 38.50
CA GLU A 5 66.18 23.78 38.38
C GLU A 5 66.27 24.64 37.12
N ILE A 6 67.48 25.13 36.80
CA ILE A 6 67.74 25.87 35.57
C ILE A 6 67.50 24.98 34.34
N GLU A 7 67.93 23.72 34.39
CA GLU A 7 67.70 22.77 33.30
C GLU A 7 66.22 22.38 33.18
N SER A 8 65.51 22.22 34.29
CA SER A 8 64.06 22.00 34.28
C SER A 8 63.31 23.15 33.63
N LEU A 9 63.64 24.40 34.00
CA LEU A 9 63.03 25.60 33.42
C LEU A 9 63.38 25.78 31.94
N ARG A 10 64.59 25.37 31.51
CA ARG A 10 64.96 25.37 30.09
C ARG A 10 64.14 24.36 29.29
N ASN A 11 63.94 23.15 29.83
CA ASN A 11 63.13 22.13 29.19
C ASN A 11 61.65 22.54 29.11
N GLU A 12 61.12 23.16 30.16
CA GLU A 12 59.75 23.68 30.17
C GLU A 12 59.56 24.82 29.16
N LEU A 13 60.52 25.76 29.09
CA LEU A 13 60.50 26.83 28.10
C LEU A 13 60.57 26.29 26.66
N GLU A 14 61.36 25.25 26.41
CA GLU A 14 61.47 24.63 25.09
C GLU A 14 60.20 23.86 24.71
N TYR A 15 59.56 23.20 25.67
CA TYR A 15 58.26 22.57 25.49
C TYR A 15 57.17 23.59 25.14
N GLU A 16 57.09 24.69 25.90
CA GLU A 16 56.19 25.82 25.64
C GLU A 16 56.36 26.40 24.23
N LYS A 17 57.60 26.58 23.77
CA LYS A 17 57.88 27.05 22.40
C LYS A 17 57.34 26.10 21.34
N ARG A 18 57.56 24.79 21.49
CA ARG A 18 57.05 23.77 20.56
C ARG A 18 55.52 23.72 20.56
N CYS A 19 54.89 23.84 21.72
CA CYS A 19 53.43 23.91 21.83
C CYS A 19 52.89 25.14 21.08
N ARG A 20 53.52 26.30 21.26
CA ARG A 20 53.13 27.53 20.55
C ARG A 20 53.30 27.41 19.03
N GLU A 21 54.41 26.84 18.56
CA GLU A 21 54.65 26.62 17.13
C GLU A 21 53.61 25.66 16.53
N THR A 22 53.30 24.57 17.24
CA THR A 22 52.27 23.61 16.82
C THR A 22 50.90 24.27 16.74
N ALA A 23 50.52 25.05 17.76
CA ALA A 23 49.26 25.78 17.78
C ALA A 23 49.19 26.83 16.65
N SER A 24 50.29 27.54 16.38
CA SER A 24 50.37 28.50 15.28
C SER A 24 50.21 27.81 13.91
N TRP A 25 50.79 26.63 13.73
CA TRP A 25 50.65 25.85 12.50
C TRP A 25 49.21 25.34 12.32
N GLN A 26 48.60 24.81 13.39
CA GLN A 26 47.21 24.34 13.38
C GLN A 26 46.24 25.48 13.08
N ASN A 27 46.42 26.64 13.72
CA ASN A 27 45.62 27.83 13.44
C ASN A 27 45.75 28.26 11.97
N GLY A 28 46.97 28.31 11.42
CA GLY A 28 47.17 28.64 10.02
C GLY A 28 46.54 27.61 9.06
N HIS A 29 46.47 26.34 9.44
CA HIS A 29 45.77 25.31 8.65
C HIS A 29 44.24 25.48 8.72
N LEU A 30 43.70 25.75 9.90
CA LEU A 30 42.27 26.02 10.11
C LEU A 30 41.82 27.27 9.36
N GLU A 31 42.60 28.34 9.40
CA GLU A 31 42.32 29.57 8.63
C GLU A 31 42.23 29.29 7.13
N LYS A 32 43.17 28.51 6.58
CA LYS A 32 43.13 28.08 5.17
C LYS A 32 41.89 27.24 4.85
N GLN A 33 41.53 26.29 5.73
CA GLN A 33 40.32 25.50 5.55
C GLN A 33 39.06 26.36 5.59
N ILE A 34 38.98 27.33 6.51
CA ILE A 34 37.87 28.27 6.61
C ILE A 34 37.74 29.09 5.32
N VAL A 35 38.86 29.62 4.80
CA VAL A 35 38.85 30.38 3.54
C VAL A 35 38.37 29.52 2.37
N ASN A 36 38.89 28.29 2.23
CA ASN A 36 38.46 27.39 1.16
C ASN A 36 36.96 27.06 1.25
N LEU A 37 36.45 26.76 2.45
CA LEU A 37 35.02 26.48 2.66
C LEU A 37 34.16 27.71 2.34
N GLN A 38 34.63 28.91 2.69
CA GLN A 38 33.93 30.16 2.36
C GLN A 38 33.90 30.42 0.85
N GLU A 39 34.98 30.10 0.14
CA GLU A 39 35.02 30.19 -1.33
C GLU A 39 34.09 29.18 -2.00
N ASP A 40 34.06 27.94 -1.51
CA ASP A 40 33.16 26.89 -2.01
C ASP A 40 31.69 27.27 -1.80
N LEU A 41 31.33 27.81 -0.63
CA LEU A 41 29.98 28.31 -0.35
C LEU A 41 29.59 29.54 -1.19
N ARG A 42 30.57 30.32 -1.68
CA ARG A 42 30.32 31.49 -2.54
C ARG A 42 30.14 31.12 -4.01
N ARG A 43 30.45 29.88 -4.42
CA ARG A 43 30.20 29.44 -5.80
C ARG A 43 28.68 29.44 -6.04
N PRO A 44 28.17 30.26 -6.97
CA PRO A 44 26.72 30.33 -7.25
C PRO A 44 26.17 29.01 -7.80
N ASP A 45 27.05 28.22 -8.42
CA ASP A 45 26.73 26.98 -9.12
C ASP A 45 27.15 25.76 -8.28
N TYR A 46 26.68 25.67 -7.03
CA TYR A 46 26.56 24.34 -6.43
C TYR A 46 25.43 23.62 -7.17
N SER A 47 25.82 22.90 -8.21
CA SER A 47 24.94 22.08 -9.02
C SER A 47 24.41 20.94 -8.15
N TRP A 48 23.20 21.12 -7.62
CA TRP A 48 22.42 20.03 -7.04
C TRP A 48 22.01 18.97 -8.09
N ASP A 49 22.26 19.22 -9.39
CA ASP A 49 22.09 18.20 -10.43
C ASP A 49 23.03 17.02 -10.16
N GLY A 50 22.44 15.86 -9.90
CA GLY A 50 23.12 14.61 -9.63
C GLY A 50 23.18 14.19 -8.15
N ASP A 51 22.59 14.96 -7.24
CA ASP A 51 22.43 14.52 -5.85
C ASP A 51 21.24 13.55 -5.74
N GLU A 52 21.51 12.28 -6.08
CA GLU A 52 20.53 11.19 -5.97
C GLU A 52 19.97 11.04 -4.55
N GLU A 53 20.70 11.42 -3.51
CA GLU A 53 20.21 11.33 -2.13
C GLU A 53 19.17 12.41 -1.86
N LEU A 54 19.40 13.63 -2.34
CA LEU A 54 18.44 14.72 -2.25
C LEU A 54 17.17 14.45 -3.07
N GLU A 55 17.29 13.88 -4.27
CA GLU A 55 16.14 13.48 -5.08
C GLU A 55 15.31 12.39 -4.39
N LYS A 56 15.96 11.37 -3.84
CA LYS A 56 15.31 10.31 -3.05
C LYS A 56 14.59 10.87 -1.82
N GLU A 57 15.19 11.85 -1.13
CA GLU A 57 14.58 12.47 0.05
C GLU A 57 13.40 13.37 -0.34
N SER A 58 13.51 14.12 -1.45
CA SER A 58 12.42 14.91 -2.02
C SER A 58 11.22 14.04 -2.40
N ASP A 59 11.47 12.89 -3.04
CA ASP A 59 10.43 11.91 -3.39
C ASP A 59 9.76 11.32 -2.15
N ARG A 60 10.54 10.96 -1.13
CA ARG A 60 9.98 10.51 0.17
C ARG A 60 9.13 11.60 0.79
N HIS A 61 9.60 12.84 0.82
CA HIS A 61 8.86 13.96 1.35
C HIS A 61 7.52 14.15 0.64
N ARG A 62 7.50 14.10 -0.69
CA ARG A 62 6.28 14.15 -1.50
C ARG A 62 5.31 13.03 -1.14
N ASN A 63 5.78 11.79 -1.07
CA ASN A 63 4.95 10.64 -0.69
C ASN A 63 4.36 10.79 0.72
N LEU A 64 5.15 11.32 1.67
CA LEU A 64 4.69 11.58 3.03
C LEU A 64 3.60 12.67 3.06
N LEU A 65 3.73 13.72 2.25
CA LEU A 65 2.70 14.76 2.14
C LEU A 65 1.39 14.20 1.58
N GLU A 66 1.45 13.36 0.53
CA GLU A 66 0.26 12.69 -0.02
C GLU A 66 -0.40 11.74 1.00
N ALA A 67 0.41 11.02 1.77
CA ALA A 67 -0.08 10.17 2.86
C ALA A 67 -0.76 10.99 3.97
N ILE A 68 -0.16 12.12 4.37
CA ILE A 68 -0.75 13.04 5.35
C ILE A 68 -2.08 13.60 4.85
N GLU A 69 -2.16 14.02 3.59
CA GLU A 69 -3.38 14.53 2.95
C GLU A 69 -4.50 13.46 2.95
N SER A 70 -4.14 12.21 2.63
CA SER A 70 -5.06 11.07 2.65
C SER A 70 -5.56 10.75 4.06
N LEU A 71 -4.65 10.68 5.03
CA LEU A 71 -5.00 10.44 6.44
C LEU A 71 -5.86 11.56 7.02
N ARG A 72 -5.61 12.83 6.65
CA ARG A 72 -6.45 13.97 7.04
C ARG A 72 -7.89 13.84 6.53
N LYS A 73 -8.11 13.23 5.36
CA LYS A 73 -9.45 12.94 4.82
C LYS A 73 -10.10 11.73 5.49
N GLU A 74 -9.35 10.69 5.82
CA GLU A 74 -9.89 9.48 6.45
C GLU A 74 -10.25 9.66 7.94
N LEU A 75 -9.47 10.45 8.67
CA LEU A 75 -9.64 10.65 10.11
C LEU A 75 -11.03 11.17 10.52
N PRO A 76 -11.64 12.19 9.86
CA PRO A 76 -13.02 12.58 10.15
C PRO A 76 -14.04 11.49 9.81
N ILE A 77 -13.85 10.76 8.69
CA ILE A 77 -14.73 9.66 8.29
C ILE A 77 -14.72 8.55 9.35
N LEU A 78 -13.55 8.19 9.85
CA LEU A 78 -13.39 7.19 10.92
C LEU A 78 -13.97 7.68 12.25
N LYS A 79 -13.75 8.95 12.61
CA LYS A 79 -14.38 9.56 13.80
C LYS A 79 -15.90 9.50 13.72
N ASP A 80 -16.48 9.79 12.56
CA ASP A 80 -17.94 9.71 12.38
C ASP A 80 -18.43 8.27 12.34
N LYS A 81 -17.69 7.32 11.76
CA LYS A 81 -17.99 5.88 11.86
C LYS A 81 -17.97 5.41 13.31
N ILE A 82 -17.01 5.84 14.13
CA ILE A 82 -16.95 5.49 15.57
C ILE A 82 -18.12 6.13 16.33
N ARG A 83 -18.44 7.40 16.04
CA ARG A 83 -19.61 8.08 16.63
C ARG A 83 -20.90 7.37 16.28
N ASN A 84 -21.04 6.92 15.04
CA ASN A 84 -22.18 6.17 14.55
C ASN A 84 -22.19 4.72 15.03
N ALA A 85 -21.04 4.13 15.36
CA ALA A 85 -20.96 2.81 15.97
C ALA A 85 -21.38 2.79 17.45
N LYS A 86 -21.33 3.95 18.15
CA LYS A 86 -21.96 4.12 19.48
C LYS A 86 -23.48 4.09 19.40
N ILE A 87 -24.04 4.29 18.21
CA ILE A 87 -25.44 4.03 17.90
C ILE A 87 -25.47 2.58 17.43
N CYS A 88 -26.32 1.78 18.06
CA CYS A 88 -26.47 0.40 17.64
C CYS A 88 -26.81 0.39 16.13
N GLY A 89 -26.12 -0.44 15.33
CA GLY A 89 -26.19 -0.39 13.85
C GLY A 89 -27.62 -0.53 13.30
N PRO A 90 -27.87 -0.35 11.99
CA PRO A 90 -29.22 -0.30 11.41
C PRO A 90 -30.10 -1.53 11.68
N ASP A 91 -29.50 -2.67 12.03
CA ASP A 91 -30.20 -3.91 12.38
C ASP A 91 -30.47 -4.06 13.89
N CYS A 92 -29.97 -3.14 14.70
CA CYS A 92 -30.11 -3.19 16.13
C CYS A 92 -31.35 -2.44 16.58
N ARG A 93 -32.30 -3.20 17.13
CA ARG A 93 -33.60 -2.70 17.57
C ARG A 93 -33.58 -2.15 19.00
N LEU A 94 -32.42 -2.15 19.67
CA LEU A 94 -32.26 -1.60 21.01
C LEU A 94 -32.27 -0.08 20.95
N LYS A 95 -33.25 0.52 21.62
CA LYS A 95 -33.29 1.96 21.85
C LYS A 95 -32.39 2.29 23.04
N HIS A 96 -31.83 3.50 23.05
CA HIS A 96 -31.05 4.00 24.18
C HIS A 96 -31.87 3.96 25.49
N ASP A 97 -33.19 4.19 25.40
CA ASP A 97 -34.14 4.12 26.52
C ASP A 97 -34.46 2.69 26.98
N ASP A 98 -34.04 1.65 26.24
CA ASP A 98 -34.07 0.27 26.73
C ASP A 98 -32.93 0.04 27.75
N LEU A 99 -31.83 0.78 27.66
CA LEU A 99 -30.61 0.56 28.44
C LEU A 99 -30.43 1.55 29.59
N ASN A 100 -31.05 2.73 29.51
CA ASN A 100 -30.90 3.80 30.50
C ASN A 100 -32.07 3.82 31.50
N ILE A 101 -32.09 2.86 32.44
CA ILE A 101 -33.14 2.74 33.45
C ILE A 101 -32.58 3.13 34.83
N ASN A 102 -33.19 4.13 35.46
CA ASN A 102 -32.83 4.53 36.82
C ASN A 102 -33.53 3.63 37.84
N LEU A 103 -32.81 2.62 38.34
CA LEU A 103 -33.31 1.59 39.25
C LEU A 103 -33.82 2.14 40.60
N ASP A 104 -33.32 3.30 41.04
CA ASP A 104 -33.60 3.86 42.36
C ASP A 104 -34.98 4.51 42.49
N ILE A 105 -35.67 4.72 41.36
CA ILE A 105 -36.95 5.45 41.29
C ILE A 105 -38.11 4.51 40.90
N LEU A 106 -37.85 3.23 40.61
CA LEU A 106 -38.92 2.30 40.22
C LEU A 106 -39.70 1.76 41.42
N THR A 107 -41.02 1.77 41.30
CA THR A 107 -41.90 0.98 42.17
C THR A 107 -41.75 -0.53 41.87
N PRO A 108 -42.13 -1.43 42.80
CA PRO A 108 -42.07 -2.88 42.57
C PRO A 108 -42.82 -3.35 41.30
N SER A 109 -43.93 -2.68 40.97
CA SER A 109 -44.71 -2.99 39.76
C SER A 109 -44.01 -2.55 38.48
N GLU A 110 -43.33 -1.40 38.51
CA GLU A 110 -42.57 -0.92 37.35
C GLU A 110 -41.29 -1.73 37.15
N LEU A 111 -40.64 -2.16 38.23
CA LEU A 111 -39.53 -3.11 38.18
C LEU A 111 -39.96 -4.42 37.49
N LEU A 112 -41.11 -4.99 37.88
CA LEU A 112 -41.64 -6.20 37.25
C LEU A 112 -41.93 -6.02 35.75
N ARG A 113 -42.47 -4.87 35.34
CA ARG A 113 -42.68 -4.56 33.91
C ARG A 113 -41.35 -4.44 33.16
N THR A 114 -40.36 -3.81 33.78
CA THR A 114 -39.00 -3.67 33.22
C THR A 114 -38.33 -5.03 33.03
N VAL A 115 -38.41 -5.93 34.01
CA VAL A 115 -37.91 -7.31 33.89
C VAL A 115 -38.59 -8.05 32.73
N LYS A 116 -39.92 -7.97 32.60
CA LYS A 116 -40.66 -8.57 31.48
C LYS A 116 -40.31 -7.95 30.11
N ARG A 117 -39.96 -6.66 30.07
CA ARG A 117 -39.43 -6.01 28.86
C ARG A 117 -38.06 -6.58 28.52
N PHE A 118 -37.16 -6.71 29.50
CA PHE A 118 -35.83 -7.27 29.29
C PHE A 118 -35.85 -8.73 28.83
N GLU A 119 -36.73 -9.58 29.36
CA GLU A 119 -36.89 -10.97 28.89
C GLU A 119 -37.33 -11.04 27.42
N ARG A 120 -38.22 -10.14 26.97
CA ARG A 120 -38.60 -10.02 25.56
C ARG A 120 -37.43 -9.58 24.70
N ILE A 121 -36.74 -8.50 25.10
CA ILE A 121 -35.56 -7.99 24.39
C ILE A 121 -34.48 -9.07 24.27
N LYS A 122 -34.21 -9.81 25.34
CA LYS A 122 -33.27 -10.95 25.33
C LYS A 122 -33.65 -11.99 24.29
N THR A 123 -34.93 -12.36 24.20
CA THR A 123 -35.42 -13.34 23.23
C THR A 123 -35.26 -12.82 21.80
N ASP A 124 -35.60 -11.56 21.55
CA ASP A 124 -35.45 -10.92 20.24
C ASP A 124 -33.98 -10.82 19.81
N LEU A 125 -33.08 -10.50 20.76
CA LEU A 125 -31.63 -10.45 20.52
C LEU A 125 -31.06 -11.83 20.20
N ILE A 126 -31.46 -12.88 20.93
CA ILE A 126 -31.05 -14.26 20.65
C ILE A 126 -31.50 -14.69 19.24
N SER A 127 -32.73 -14.38 18.87
CA SER A 127 -33.25 -14.66 17.52
C SER A 127 -32.46 -13.93 16.44
N THR A 128 -32.19 -12.64 16.67
CA THR A 128 -31.40 -11.80 15.76
C THR A 128 -29.98 -12.34 15.61
N LEU A 129 -29.33 -12.72 16.72
CA LEU A 129 -28.00 -13.31 16.73
C LEU A 129 -27.96 -14.58 15.86
N ARG A 130 -28.90 -15.50 16.09
CA ARG A 130 -28.98 -16.76 15.32
C ARG A 130 -29.20 -16.51 13.82
N SER A 131 -30.02 -15.52 13.46
CA SER A 131 -30.23 -15.13 12.06
C SER A 131 -28.95 -14.57 11.43
N LYS A 132 -28.20 -13.75 12.17
CA LYS A 132 -26.92 -13.19 11.73
C LYS A 132 -25.85 -14.27 11.56
N GLU A 133 -25.74 -15.20 12.49
CA GLU A 133 -24.84 -16.35 12.39
C GLU A 133 -25.15 -17.19 11.16
N TRP A 134 -26.43 -17.48 10.90
CA TRP A 134 -26.85 -18.22 9.71
C TRP A 134 -26.49 -17.48 8.41
N ARG A 135 -26.71 -16.17 8.36
CA ARG A 135 -26.33 -15.34 7.20
C ARG A 135 -24.82 -15.36 6.98
N LEU A 136 -24.03 -15.21 8.04
CA LEU A 136 -22.57 -15.26 7.98
C LEU A 136 -22.06 -16.60 7.47
N ASP A 137 -22.65 -17.71 7.90
CA ASP A 137 -22.32 -19.05 7.39
C ASP A 137 -22.65 -19.17 5.88
N SER A 138 -23.82 -18.68 5.46
CA SER A 138 -24.21 -18.64 4.05
C SER A 138 -23.26 -17.78 3.19
N GLU A 139 -22.92 -16.58 3.66
CA GLU A 139 -21.98 -15.67 2.98
C GLU A 139 -20.58 -16.28 2.91
N SER A 140 -20.12 -16.95 3.97
CA SER A 140 -18.82 -17.64 4.00
C SER A 140 -18.75 -18.77 2.96
N LYS A 141 -19.82 -19.58 2.83
CA LYS A 141 -19.92 -20.62 1.80
C LYS A 141 -19.92 -20.03 0.38
N LEU A 142 -20.59 -18.89 0.18
CA LEU A 142 -20.57 -18.19 -1.10
C LEU A 142 -19.16 -17.66 -1.41
N PHE A 143 -18.49 -17.06 -0.43
CA PHE A 143 -17.12 -16.56 -0.57
C PHE A 143 -16.17 -17.66 -1.02
N VAL A 144 -16.19 -18.83 -0.37
CA VAL A 144 -15.34 -19.97 -0.78
C VAL A 144 -15.60 -20.35 -2.24
N ARG A 145 -16.86 -20.52 -2.65
CA ARG A 145 -17.21 -20.85 -4.04
C ARG A 145 -16.70 -19.82 -5.05
N VAL A 146 -16.89 -18.53 -4.75
CA VAL A 146 -16.42 -17.44 -5.62
C VAL A 146 -14.89 -17.39 -5.66
N ASN A 147 -14.23 -17.63 -4.53
CA ASN A 147 -12.78 -17.68 -4.42
C ASN A 147 -12.19 -18.85 -5.22
N ASP A 148 -12.82 -20.02 -5.18
CA ASP A 148 -12.44 -21.19 -5.98
C ASP A 148 -12.59 -20.89 -7.47
N GLN A 149 -13.72 -20.27 -7.86
CA GLN A 149 -13.94 -19.84 -9.25
C GLN A 149 -12.92 -18.81 -9.72
N ARG A 150 -12.57 -17.82 -8.89
CA ARG A 150 -11.50 -16.86 -9.17
C ARG A 150 -10.17 -17.59 -9.40
N THR A 151 -9.84 -18.56 -8.56
CA THR A 151 -8.60 -19.33 -8.65
C THR A 151 -8.56 -20.17 -9.93
N TYR A 152 -9.67 -20.83 -10.27
CA TYR A 152 -9.82 -21.55 -11.53
C TYR A 152 -9.59 -20.65 -12.75
N LEU A 153 -10.28 -19.51 -12.83
CA LEU A 153 -10.14 -18.56 -13.94
C LEU A 153 -8.72 -17.98 -14.03
N HIS A 154 -8.09 -17.72 -12.89
CA HIS A 154 -6.71 -17.27 -12.85
C HIS A 154 -5.76 -18.32 -13.46
N ASN A 155 -5.94 -19.60 -13.15
CA ASN A 155 -5.16 -20.68 -13.74
C ASN A 155 -5.38 -20.79 -15.25
N GLU A 156 -6.62 -20.69 -15.74
CA GLU A 156 -6.94 -20.69 -17.18
C GLU A 156 -6.27 -19.52 -17.91
N LEU A 157 -6.25 -18.33 -17.30
CA LEU A 157 -5.54 -17.17 -17.84
C LEU A 157 -4.03 -17.40 -17.92
N MET A 158 -3.43 -17.98 -16.88
CA MET A 158 -2.00 -18.32 -16.88
C MET A 158 -1.66 -19.34 -17.98
N ILE A 159 -2.51 -20.36 -18.18
CA ILE A 159 -2.34 -21.33 -19.27
C ILE A 159 -2.44 -20.64 -20.63
N CYS A 160 -3.44 -19.79 -20.83
CA CYS A 160 -3.60 -19.01 -22.06
C CYS A 160 -2.39 -18.13 -22.33
N GLN A 161 -1.89 -17.40 -21.33
CA GLN A 161 -0.72 -16.55 -21.43
C GLN A 161 0.54 -17.34 -21.79
N ASN A 162 0.75 -18.49 -21.16
CA ASN A 162 1.85 -19.39 -21.51
C ASN A 162 1.74 -19.92 -22.94
N ASN A 163 0.54 -20.29 -23.39
CA ASN A 163 0.32 -20.73 -24.77
C ASN A 163 0.57 -19.60 -25.77
N ILE A 164 0.15 -18.37 -25.48
CA ILE A 164 0.45 -17.18 -26.29
C ILE A 164 1.96 -16.98 -26.37
N MET A 165 2.69 -17.01 -25.25
CA MET A 165 4.14 -16.88 -25.26
C MET A 165 4.84 -17.99 -26.07
N ARG A 166 4.36 -19.23 -25.96
CA ARG A 166 4.88 -20.35 -26.77
C ARG A 166 4.61 -20.14 -28.26
N LEU A 167 3.42 -19.70 -28.63
CA LEU A 167 3.05 -19.41 -30.02
C LEU A 167 3.77 -18.18 -30.57
N GLN A 168 4.06 -17.17 -29.75
CA GLN A 168 4.87 -16.01 -30.12
C GLN A 168 6.34 -16.40 -30.29
N ARG A 169 6.89 -17.22 -29.38
CA ARG A 169 8.25 -17.76 -29.48
C ARG A 169 8.42 -18.70 -30.67
N ASN A 170 7.37 -19.44 -31.02
CA ASN A 170 7.30 -20.30 -32.21
C ASN A 170 6.64 -19.57 -33.41
N GLY A 171 6.45 -18.25 -33.29
CA GLY A 171 5.85 -17.38 -34.30
C GLY A 171 6.85 -17.02 -35.40
N PRO A 172 6.38 -16.48 -36.53
CA PRO A 172 6.76 -16.91 -37.87
C PRO A 172 8.12 -16.43 -38.40
N PHE A 173 9.08 -16.02 -37.57
CA PHE A 173 10.39 -15.59 -38.10
C PHE A 173 11.25 -16.72 -38.70
N GLY A 174 10.86 -18.00 -38.52
CA GLY A 174 11.53 -19.15 -39.13
C GLY A 174 10.83 -19.79 -40.34
N HIS A 175 9.59 -19.39 -40.67
CA HIS A 175 8.79 -20.07 -41.72
C HIS A 175 8.27 -19.15 -42.83
N TYR A 176 8.78 -17.92 -42.96
CA TYR A 176 8.44 -17.05 -44.10
C TYR A 176 9.12 -17.42 -45.43
N ASN A 177 9.92 -18.47 -45.49
CA ASN A 177 10.56 -18.94 -46.74
C ASN A 177 9.98 -20.23 -47.33
N VAL A 178 8.85 -20.73 -46.82
CA VAL A 178 8.12 -21.78 -47.53
C VAL A 178 6.85 -21.16 -48.09
N ALA A 179 6.89 -20.84 -49.38
CA ALA A 179 5.73 -20.47 -50.16
C ALA A 179 4.60 -21.47 -49.86
N ARG A 180 3.58 -21.03 -49.12
CA ARG A 180 2.35 -21.80 -48.94
C ARG A 180 1.75 -22.01 -50.32
N ARG A 181 1.82 -23.25 -50.82
CA ARG A 181 1.04 -23.64 -51.99
C ARG A 181 -0.43 -23.50 -51.62
N SER A 182 -1.20 -22.93 -52.53
CA SER A 182 -2.57 -22.43 -52.34
C SER A 182 -3.65 -23.46 -51.93
N ASP A 183 -3.25 -24.69 -51.60
CA ASP A 183 -4.13 -25.86 -51.45
C ASP A 183 -4.11 -26.53 -50.06
N GLU A 184 -3.53 -25.90 -49.05
CA GLU A 184 -3.62 -26.42 -47.68
C GLU A 184 -4.99 -26.11 -47.08
N ARG A 185 -5.88 -27.10 -47.09
CA ARG A 185 -7.18 -27.04 -46.40
C ARG A 185 -6.95 -26.90 -44.91
N VAL A 186 -7.54 -25.88 -44.29
CA VAL A 186 -7.63 -25.78 -42.84
C VAL A 186 -8.49 -26.94 -42.34
N LEU A 187 -7.85 -27.94 -41.74
CA LEU A 187 -8.49 -29.10 -41.13
C LEU A 187 -8.84 -28.75 -39.68
N ASP A 188 -10.12 -28.50 -39.41
CA ASP A 188 -10.64 -28.55 -38.04
C ASP A 188 -10.75 -30.04 -37.65
N PRO A 189 -10.04 -30.53 -36.60
CA PRO A 189 -10.07 -31.93 -36.19
C PRO A 189 -11.48 -32.44 -35.85
N LYS A 190 -12.44 -31.56 -35.55
CA LYS A 190 -13.83 -31.92 -35.26
C LYS A 190 -14.78 -31.74 -36.44
N ARG A 191 -14.41 -30.97 -37.46
CA ARG A 191 -15.34 -30.56 -38.55
C ARG A 191 -14.89 -30.92 -39.96
N GLY A 192 -13.70 -31.51 -40.11
CA GLY A 192 -13.19 -31.93 -41.41
C GLY A 192 -12.94 -30.75 -42.36
N PRO A 193 -12.46 -31.03 -43.60
CA PRO A 193 -12.08 -29.96 -44.52
C PRO A 193 -13.30 -29.15 -44.99
N ILE A 194 -13.28 -27.85 -44.72
CA ILE A 194 -14.31 -26.90 -45.15
C ILE A 194 -14.34 -26.84 -46.69
N LYS A 195 -15.46 -27.26 -47.29
CA LYS A 195 -15.68 -27.12 -48.73
C LYS A 195 -15.98 -25.65 -49.05
N LYS A 196 -15.20 -25.03 -49.95
CA LYS A 196 -15.56 -23.74 -50.52
C LYS A 196 -16.85 -23.91 -51.34
N ILE A 197 -17.95 -23.38 -50.84
CA ILE A 197 -19.19 -23.26 -51.60
C ILE A 197 -19.01 -22.02 -52.49
N PHE A 198 -18.77 -22.25 -53.77
CA PHE A 198 -18.80 -21.19 -54.77
C PHE A 198 -20.26 -20.86 -55.08
N GLY A 199 -20.62 -19.60 -54.86
CA GLY A 199 -21.73 -18.94 -55.55
C GLY A 199 -23.13 -19.22 -55.02
N GLU A 200 -23.66 -18.30 -54.22
CA GLU A 200 -25.05 -17.84 -54.35
C GLU A 200 -25.13 -16.41 -53.80
N LYS A 201 -25.62 -15.48 -54.63
CA LYS A 201 -25.79 -14.06 -54.27
C LYS A 201 -26.68 -13.97 -53.03
N LEU A 202 -26.17 -13.38 -51.95
CA LEU A 202 -27.02 -12.96 -50.84
C LEU A 202 -28.03 -11.93 -51.35
N ALA A 203 -29.32 -12.15 -51.08
CA ALA A 203 -30.39 -11.25 -51.47
C ALA A 203 -30.22 -9.88 -50.79
N PRO A 204 -30.57 -8.77 -51.47
CA PRO A 204 -30.42 -7.44 -50.89
C PRO A 204 -31.38 -7.27 -49.71
N ILE A 205 -30.86 -6.68 -48.63
CA ILE A 205 -31.63 -6.31 -47.45
C ILE A 205 -32.54 -5.14 -47.86
N SER A 206 -33.85 -5.34 -47.77
CA SER A 206 -34.86 -4.30 -47.98
C SER A 206 -34.76 -3.26 -46.86
N THR A 207 -34.58 -1.99 -47.24
CA THR A 207 -34.69 -0.80 -46.38
C THR A 207 -36.12 -0.55 -45.95
#